data_AF-A0A8T6VJL6-F1
#
_entry.id   AF-A0A8T6VJL6-F1
#
_cell.length_a   1.000
_cell.length_b   1.000
_cell.length_c   1.000
_cell.angle_alpha   90.00
_cell.angle_beta   90.00
_cell.angle_gamma   90.00
#
_symmetry.space_group_name_H-M   'P 1'
#
loop_
_entity.id
_entity.type
_entity.pdbx_description
1 polymer ?
#
loop_
_entity_poly.entity_id
_entity_poly.type
_entity_poly.pdbx_seq_one_letter_code
_entity_poly.pdbx_strand_id
1 'polypeptide(L)' 'VMSKPDAFFAMQVEATGGHIVAHTSHTRIFVRRTASGPVRIARLVSSTYLPEGERLFKITENGIEDIDEGDTKK' A
#
# COMPACT_ATOMS: atom_id res chain seq x y z
N VAL A 1 1.03 -14.16 26.19
CA VAL A 1 2.13 -13.78 25.28
C VAL A 1 1.58 -12.83 24.24
N MET A 2 2.22 -11.68 24.02
CA MET A 2 1.78 -10.65 23.08
C MET A 2 2.38 -10.92 21.69
N SER A 3 1.58 -10.84 20.63
CA SER A 3 2.00 -11.20 19.26
C SER A 3 2.85 -10.14 18.55
N LYS A 4 2.75 -8.87 18.95
CA LYS A 4 3.55 -7.76 18.41
C LYS A 4 3.83 -6.70 19.49
N PRO A 5 4.98 -6.76 20.18
CA PRO A 5 5.37 -5.74 21.16
C PRO A 5 5.71 -4.39 20.52
N ASP A 6 6.11 -4.37 19.24
CA ASP A 6 6.51 -3.15 18.51
C ASP A 6 5.37 -2.14 18.31
N ALA A 7 4.11 -2.60 18.36
CA ALA A 7 2.93 -1.75 18.23
C ALA A 7 2.83 -0.67 19.32
N PHE A 8 3.52 -0.84 20.46
CA PHE A 8 3.57 0.17 21.51
C PHE A 8 4.40 1.40 21.17
N PHE A 9 5.39 1.25 20.28
CA PHE A 9 6.42 2.27 20.04
C PHE A 9 6.31 2.93 18.66
N ALA A 10 5.45 2.42 17.78
CA ALA A 10 5.27 2.95 16.43
C ALA A 10 3.82 3.36 16.17
N MET A 11 3.61 4.58 15.66
CA MET A 11 2.34 4.95 15.05
C MET A 11 2.28 4.35 13.64
N GLN A 12 1.98 3.06 13.56
CA GLN A 12 1.98 2.29 12.31
C GLN A 12 0.55 2.15 11.79
N VAL A 13 0.30 2.67 10.58
CA VAL A 13 -0.98 2.44 9.89
C VAL A 13 -0.95 1.02 9.33
N GLU A 14 -1.60 0.09 10.02
CA GLU A 14 -1.76 -1.30 9.59
C GLU A 14 -3.20 -1.60 9.16
N ALA A 15 -3.36 -2.66 8.37
CA ALA A 15 -4.69 -3.15 8.00
C ALA A 15 -5.41 -3.74 9.23
N THR A 16 -6.69 -3.38 9.38
CA THR A 16 -7.55 -3.97 10.42
C THR A 16 -7.80 -5.46 10.17
N GLY A 17 -8.08 -6.22 11.23
CA GLY A 17 -8.44 -7.64 11.16
C GLY A 17 -7.30 -8.62 11.47
N GLY A 18 -6.08 -8.11 11.73
CA GLY A 18 -4.98 -8.86 12.32
C GLY A 18 -4.65 -10.16 11.56
N HIS A 19 -4.41 -11.24 12.31
CA HIS A 19 -3.99 -12.52 11.75
C HIS A 19 -5.04 -13.17 10.84
N ILE A 20 -6.34 -12.95 11.09
CA ILE A 20 -7.41 -13.55 10.29
C ILE A 20 -7.33 -13.01 8.86
N VAL A 21 -7.35 -11.69 8.71
CA VAL A 21 -7.25 -11.04 7.39
C VAL A 21 -5.88 -11.31 6.75
N ALA A 22 -4.81 -11.36 7.55
CA ALA A 22 -3.48 -11.68 7.05
C ALA A 22 -3.34 -13.13 6.54
N HIS A 23 -4.14 -14.07 7.02
CA HIS A 23 -4.10 -15.45 6.55
C HIS A 23 -5.01 -15.69 5.35
N THR A 24 -6.22 -15.11 5.36
CA THR A 24 -7.20 -15.34 4.28
C THR A 24 -6.88 -14.55 3.01
N SER A 25 -6.18 -13.42 3.10
CA SER A 25 -5.87 -12.59 1.94
C SER A 25 -4.62 -13.08 1.22
N HIS A 26 -4.78 -13.57 -0.01
CA HIS A 26 -3.67 -14.03 -0.86
C HIS A 26 -2.78 -12.90 -1.40
N THR A 27 -3.37 -11.71 -1.62
CA THR A 27 -2.66 -10.52 -2.12
C THR A 27 -3.05 -9.33 -1.28
N ARG A 28 -2.06 -8.61 -0.72
CA ARG A 28 -2.29 -7.43 0.12
C ARG A 28 -1.50 -6.25 -0.39
N ILE A 29 -2.20 -5.13 -0.60
CA ILE A 29 -1.64 -3.90 -1.14
C ILE A 29 -1.81 -2.79 -0.09
N PHE A 30 -0.72 -2.10 0.21
CA PHE A 30 -0.72 -0.90 1.02
C PHE A 30 -0.68 0.34 0.13
N VAL A 31 -1.74 1.14 0.18
CA VAL A 31 -1.86 2.36 -0.63
C VAL A 31 -1.52 3.57 0.23
N ARG A 32 -0.55 4.36 -0.20
CA ARG A 32 -0.18 5.64 0.43
C ARG A 32 -0.30 6.81 -0.53
N ARG A 33 -0.54 7.99 0.03
CA ARG A 33 -0.50 9.26 -0.71
C ARG A 33 0.95 9.68 -0.95
N THR A 34 1.22 10.28 -2.10
CA THR A 34 2.46 11.03 -2.34
C THR A 34 2.44 12.36 -1.59
N ALA A 35 3.58 13.03 -1.50
CA ALA A 35 3.70 14.31 -0.80
C ALA A 35 2.80 15.41 -1.38
N SER A 36 2.53 15.36 -2.69
CA SER A 36 1.63 16.29 -3.37
C SER A 36 0.94 15.62 -4.55
N GLY A 37 -0.28 16.07 -4.85
CA GLY A 37 -0.99 15.72 -6.08
C GLY A 37 -1.92 14.49 -6.04
N PRO A 38 -2.48 14.12 -7.20
CA PRO A 38 -3.43 13.02 -7.35
C PRO A 38 -2.76 11.64 -7.36
N VAL A 39 -1.42 11.59 -7.37
CA VAL A 39 -0.65 10.35 -7.44
C VAL A 39 -0.74 9.56 -6.12
N ARG A 40 -0.80 8.24 -6.25
CA ARG A 40 -0.84 7.27 -5.16
C ARG A 40 0.20 6.20 -5.42
N ILE A 41 0.71 5.63 -4.34
CA ILE A 41 1.69 4.56 -4.37
C ILE A 41 1.05 3.33 -3.78
N ALA A 42 0.90 2.29 -4.61
CA ALA A 42 0.51 0.95 -4.19
C ALA A 42 1.77 0.13 -3.96
N ARG A 43 2.00 -0.29 -2.71
CA ARG A 43 3.03 -1.26 -2.35
C ARG A 43 2.38 -2.63 -2.18
N LEU A 44 2.86 -3.62 -2.91
CA LEU A 44 2.51 -5.01 -2.65
C LEU A 44 3.26 -5.46 -1.38
N VAL A 45 2.50 -5.72 -0.31
CA VAL A 45 3.03 -6.13 1.01
C VAL A 45 3.14 -7.64 1.11
N SER A 46 2.26 -8.37 0.42
CA SER A 46 2.26 -9.83 0.45
C SER A 46 1.59 -10.36 -0.80
N SER A 47 2.21 -11.36 -1.41
CA SER A 47 1.62 -12.20 -2.46
C SER A 47 2.25 -13.59 -2.38
N THR A 48 1.54 -14.60 -2.86
CA THR A 48 2.05 -15.98 -2.91
C THR A 48 3.02 -16.23 -4.05
N TYR A 49 3.02 -15.39 -5.10
CA TYR A 49 3.80 -15.61 -6.33
C TYR A 49 4.48 -14.35 -6.88
N LEU A 50 4.12 -13.16 -6.41
CA LEU A 50 4.75 -11.92 -6.82
C LEU A 50 5.73 -11.42 -5.75
N PRO A 51 6.90 -10.90 -6.15
CA PRO A 51 7.79 -10.23 -5.23
C PRO A 51 7.18 -8.92 -4.76
N GLU A 52 7.53 -8.50 -3.55
CA GLU A 52 7.17 -7.17 -3.04
C GLU A 52 7.66 -6.07 -3.98
N GLY A 53 6.82 -5.07 -4.20
CA GLY A 53 7.11 -4.01 -5.17
C GLY A 53 6.16 -2.84 -5.06
N GLU A 54 6.60 -1.69 -5.57
CA GLU A 54 5.80 -0.47 -5.63
C GLU A 54 5.43 -0.12 -7.07
N ARG A 55 4.21 0.38 -7.23
CA ARG A 55 3.73 0.99 -8.46
C ARG A 55 2.99 2.29 -8.14
N LEU A 56 3.20 3.28 -8.99
CA LEU A 56 2.52 4.56 -8.92
C LEU A 56 1.32 4.55 -9.87
N PHE A 57 0.25 5.19 -9.46
CA PHE A 57 -0.94 5.44 -10.27
C PHE A 57 -1.54 6.78 -9.90
N LYS A 58 -2.32 7.40 -10.78
CA LYS A 58 -3.01 8.66 -10.50
C LYS A 58 -4.52 8.44 -10.37
N ILE A 59 -5.16 9.20 -9.49
CA ILE A 59 -6.62 9.21 -9.34
C ILE A 59 -7.16 10.50 -9.97
N THR A 60 -7.94 10.39 -11.03
CA THR A 60 -8.59 11.48 -11.75
C THR A 60 -10.12 11.36 -11.60
N GLU A 61 -10.86 12.31 -12.18
CA GLU A 61 -12.33 12.25 -12.23
C GLU A 61 -12.85 11.02 -13.00
N ASN A 62 -12.04 10.48 -13.93
CA ASN A 62 -12.36 9.27 -14.68
C ASN A 62 -11.99 7.98 -13.92
N GLY A 63 -11.33 8.07 -12.76
CA GLY A 63 -10.95 6.93 -11.94
C GLY A 63 -9.43 6.74 -11.81
N ILE A 64 -8.97 5.49 -11.96
CA ILE A 64 -7.55 5.12 -11.84
C ILE A 64 -6.92 5.19 -13.23
N GLU A 65 -5.90 6.02 -13.38
CA GLU A 65 -5.14 6.17 -14.62
C GLU A 65 -3.65 5.91 -14.36
N ASP A 66 -2.94 5.56 -15.43
CA ASP A 66 -1.49 5.40 -15.39
C ASP A 66 -0.78 6.76 -15.26
N ILE A 67 0.42 6.71 -14.70
CA ILE A 67 1.29 7.87 -14.62
C ILE A 67 1.99 8.12 -15.96
N ASP A 68 1.96 9.35 -16.44
CA ASP A 68 2.75 9.77 -17.59
C ASP A 68 4.17 10.18 -17.14
N GLU A 69 5.13 10.21 -18.07
CA GLU A 69 6.54 10.58 -17.78
C GLU A 69 6.72 11.97 -17.13
N GLY A 70 5.70 12.84 -17.25
CA GLY A 70 5.68 14.16 -16.62
C GLY A 70 5.38 14.15 -15.11
N ASP A 71 4.70 13.11 -14.61
CA ASP A 71 4.29 13.00 -13.20
C ASP A 71 5.36 12.32 -12.33
N THR A 72 6.29 11.57 -12.94
CA THR A 72 7.37 10.86 -12.23
C THR A 72 8.51 11.78 -11.80
N LYS A 73 8.57 13.01 -12.34
CA LYS A 73 9.65 13.99 -12.11
C LYS A 73 9.26 15.16 -11.19
N LYS A 74 8.03 15.18 -10.68
CA LYS A 74 7.53 16.18 -9.71
C LYS A 74 7.55 15.62 -8.29
#